data_AF-A0A7S2XJQ7-F1
#
_entry.id   AF-A0A7S2XJQ7-F1
#
_cell.length_a   1.000
_cell.length_b   1.000
_cell.length_c   1.000
_cell.angle_alpha   90.00
_cell.angle_beta   90.00
_cell.angle_gamma   90.00
#
_symmetry.space_group_name_H-M   'P 1'
#
loop_
_entity.id
_entity.type
_entity.pdbx_description
1 polymer ?
#
loop_
_entity_poly.entity_id
_entity_poly.type
_entity_poly.pdbx_seq_one_letter_code
_entity_poly.pdbx_strand_id
1 'polypeptide(L)'
;GKTKGGILINNIKNEESDKKKNDNFEYREDEAESLLNDLASQSAKSALGRAAASNPLHGTPEADPFWELIPSLVASKFPSLTDAQLTRVAGMVEHAVSPNPQALLEDDFCNDPWRPQEDIHAYMPGLGPTQPFWDPAQLPLCQALKDNHDIICQEYQALLLDNADADEDRFQSVTSMNYKAGWKTLVLFYNGHRIPEFPYHLCPTTTRLLETVPLAGRIAGFNRQQPGTGIPLHTDGNNMWLTCQMGISVPTHEHEQQAWIRVGGPPDNKRHWNNHGDCLLYDTTYQHETFNESPTEERVVLHVDMFNTLSMTPDEIAVMQYIYHMREEFMKAEGVAKVGSQIL
;
A
#
# COMPACT_ATOMS: atom_id res chain seq x y z
N GLY A 1 -2.03 -57.53 -43.08
CA GLY A 1 -2.50 -58.91 -42.81
C GLY A 1 -2.46 -59.11 -41.31
N LYS A 2 -3.58 -59.47 -40.64
CA LYS A 2 -4.07 -60.87 -40.50
C LYS A 2 -2.95 -61.78 -39.94
N THR A 3 -3.07 -62.49 -38.82
CA THR A 3 -4.25 -63.02 -38.12
C THR A 3 -3.80 -63.75 -36.83
N LYS A 4 -4.66 -63.72 -35.79
CA LYS A 4 -5.18 -64.82 -34.93
C LYS A 4 -4.23 -65.95 -34.46
N GLY A 5 -4.32 -66.52 -33.25
CA GLY A 5 -5.38 -66.58 -32.23
C GLY A 5 -5.41 -67.98 -31.60
N GLY A 6 -6.01 -68.13 -30.42
CA GLY A 6 -6.30 -69.42 -29.74
C GLY A 6 -6.19 -69.31 -28.21
N ILE A 7 -7.20 -68.92 -27.43
CA ILE A 7 -8.50 -69.55 -27.04
C ILE A 7 -8.37 -70.51 -25.83
N LEU A 8 -9.14 -70.23 -24.76
CA LEU A 8 -10.14 -71.09 -24.06
C LEU A 8 -10.58 -70.35 -22.76
N ILE A 9 -11.76 -69.70 -22.64
CA ILE A 9 -13.18 -70.15 -22.55
C ILE A 9 -13.62 -70.63 -21.13
N ASN A 10 -14.75 -70.04 -20.67
CA ASN A 10 -15.75 -70.39 -19.62
C ASN A 10 -15.62 -69.67 -18.25
N ASN A 11 -16.67 -69.22 -17.55
CA ASN A 11 -18.13 -69.02 -17.79
C ASN A 11 -18.67 -68.21 -16.57
N ILE A 12 -19.48 -67.16 -16.80
CA ILE A 12 -20.89 -66.97 -16.36
C ILE A 12 -21.18 -66.66 -14.87
N LYS A 13 -21.71 -65.43 -14.68
CA LYS A 13 -22.76 -64.90 -13.77
C LYS A 13 -22.48 -64.52 -12.30
N ASN A 14 -22.86 -63.25 -12.04
CA ASN A 14 -23.58 -62.63 -10.90
C ASN A 14 -23.16 -63.00 -9.47
N GLU A 15 -22.77 -62.01 -8.67
CA GLU A 15 -23.68 -61.34 -7.72
C GLU A 15 -23.02 -60.16 -6.99
N GLU A 16 -23.83 -59.10 -6.90
CA GLU A 16 -23.94 -58.06 -5.86
C GLU A 16 -22.81 -57.07 -5.54
N SER A 17 -23.26 -55.81 -5.57
CA SER A 17 -22.57 -54.56 -5.34
C SER A 17 -22.46 -54.23 -3.85
N ASP A 18 -21.24 -54.10 -3.34
CA ASP A 18 -20.99 -53.38 -2.09
C ASP A 18 -20.68 -51.91 -2.40
N LYS A 19 -21.70 -51.07 -2.19
CA LYS A 19 -21.61 -49.61 -2.20
C LYS A 19 -20.70 -49.15 -1.05
N LYS A 20 -19.47 -48.74 -1.38
CA LYS A 20 -18.70 -47.82 -0.53
C LYS A 20 -19.35 -46.44 -0.60
N LYS A 21 -19.76 -45.92 0.56
CA LYS A 21 -20.22 -44.54 0.75
C LYS A 21 -19.12 -43.58 0.28
N ASN A 22 -19.40 -42.87 -0.80
CA ASN A 22 -18.74 -41.60 -1.10
C ASN A 22 -19.52 -40.55 -0.29
N ASP A 23 -18.86 -39.91 0.67
CA ASP A 23 -19.37 -38.67 1.25
C ASP A 23 -19.24 -37.60 0.15
N ASN A 24 -20.29 -37.47 -0.65
CA ASN A 24 -20.48 -36.32 -1.53
C ASN A 24 -20.68 -35.09 -0.65
N PHE A 25 -19.67 -34.24 -0.54
CA PHE A 25 -19.91 -32.82 -0.27
C PHE A 25 -20.56 -32.24 -1.52
N GLU A 26 -21.89 -32.26 -1.55
CA GLU A 26 -22.68 -31.56 -2.56
C GLU A 26 -22.62 -30.07 -2.22
N TYR A 27 -21.81 -29.31 -2.95
CA TYR A 27 -21.83 -27.85 -2.90
C TYR A 27 -23.19 -27.38 -3.44
N ARG A 28 -24.06 -26.91 -2.57
CA ARG A 28 -25.39 -26.41 -2.93
C ARG A 28 -25.29 -24.91 -3.15
N GLU A 29 -25.18 -24.51 -4.41
CA GLU A 29 -25.11 -23.11 -4.86
C GLU A 29 -26.17 -22.22 -4.18
N ASP A 30 -27.39 -22.75 -4.02
CA ASP A 30 -28.51 -22.10 -3.33
C ASP A 30 -28.25 -21.75 -1.85
N GLU A 31 -27.49 -22.58 -1.11
CA GLU A 31 -27.19 -22.35 0.30
C GLU A 31 -26.11 -21.26 0.47
N ALA A 32 -25.12 -21.24 -0.45
CA ALA A 32 -24.08 -20.22 -0.46
C ALA A 32 -24.65 -18.84 -0.82
N GLU A 33 -25.53 -18.77 -1.83
CA GLU A 33 -26.22 -17.53 -2.19
C GLU A 33 -27.12 -17.01 -1.06
N SER A 34 -27.87 -17.91 -0.40
CA SER A 34 -28.68 -17.53 0.76
C SER A 34 -27.83 -16.92 1.88
N LEU A 35 -26.67 -17.52 2.19
CA LEU A 35 -25.76 -17.03 3.22
C LEU A 35 -25.20 -15.64 2.87
N LEU A 36 -24.83 -15.42 1.61
CA LEU A 36 -24.33 -14.13 1.13
C LEU A 36 -25.41 -13.04 1.21
N ASN A 37 -26.64 -13.36 0.83
CA ASN A 37 -27.78 -12.44 0.92
C ASN A 37 -28.11 -12.09 2.37
N ASP A 38 -28.09 -13.08 3.27
CA ASP A 38 -28.31 -12.85 4.71
C ASP A 38 -27.21 -11.95 5.30
N LEU A 39 -25.95 -12.21 4.94
CA LEU A 39 -24.82 -11.40 5.40
C LEU A 39 -24.92 -9.96 4.89
N ALA A 40 -25.23 -9.78 3.60
CA ALA A 40 -25.44 -8.46 3.00
C ALA A 40 -26.59 -7.70 3.68
N SER A 41 -27.70 -8.38 3.96
CA SER A 41 -28.84 -7.80 4.67
C SER A 41 -28.48 -7.35 6.09
N GLN A 42 -27.66 -8.14 6.80
CA GLN A 42 -27.18 -7.81 8.14
C GLN A 42 -26.19 -6.64 8.14
N SER A 43 -25.23 -6.63 7.22
CA SER A 43 -24.20 -5.59 7.13
C SER A 43 -24.71 -4.29 6.51
N ALA A 44 -25.82 -4.28 5.78
CA ALA A 44 -26.39 -3.07 5.17
C ALA A 44 -26.72 -1.97 6.20
N LYS A 45 -27.04 -2.36 7.45
CA LYS A 45 -27.33 -1.43 8.54
C LYS A 45 -26.10 -1.02 9.35
N SER A 46 -24.91 -1.50 9.02
CA SER A 46 -23.67 -1.07 9.67
C SER A 46 -23.25 0.33 9.20
N ALA A 47 -22.23 0.91 9.85
CA ALA A 47 -21.62 2.16 9.41
C ALA A 47 -21.09 2.05 7.98
N LEU A 48 -20.37 0.96 7.67
CA LEU A 48 -19.87 0.69 6.32
C LEU A 48 -21.00 0.46 5.31
N GLY A 49 -22.06 -0.23 5.71
CA GLY A 49 -23.23 -0.46 4.87
C GLY A 49 -23.91 0.84 4.45
N ARG A 50 -24.11 1.75 5.41
CA ARG A 50 -24.65 3.09 5.13
C ARG A 50 -23.72 3.91 4.24
N ALA A 51 -22.41 3.84 4.46
CA ALA A 51 -21.42 4.55 3.65
C ALA A 51 -21.37 4.04 2.21
N ALA A 52 -21.33 2.72 1.98
CA ALA A 52 -21.38 2.15 0.64
C ALA A 52 -22.68 2.53 -0.11
N ALA A 53 -23.79 2.56 0.62
CA ALA A 53 -25.10 2.94 0.08
C ALA A 53 -25.26 4.45 -0.18
N SER A 54 -24.29 5.30 0.20
CA SER A 54 -24.31 6.73 -0.15
C SER A 54 -23.95 6.97 -1.62
N ASN A 55 -23.38 5.96 -2.30
CA ASN A 55 -23.15 6.00 -3.74
C ASN A 55 -24.49 6.26 -4.48
N PRO A 56 -24.60 7.32 -5.31
CA PRO A 56 -25.81 7.58 -6.08
C PRO A 56 -26.24 6.45 -7.03
N LEU A 57 -25.29 5.57 -7.41
CA LEU A 57 -25.52 4.41 -8.26
C LEU A 57 -25.77 3.11 -7.46
N HIS A 58 -25.84 3.16 -6.13
CA HIS A 58 -25.97 1.96 -5.31
C HIS A 58 -27.16 1.07 -5.73
N GLY A 59 -26.90 -0.23 -5.89
CA GLY A 59 -27.88 -1.22 -6.32
C GLY A 59 -28.23 -1.15 -7.81
N THR A 60 -27.54 -0.33 -8.61
CA THR A 60 -27.65 -0.33 -10.07
C THR A 60 -26.49 -1.09 -10.72
N PRO A 61 -26.66 -1.62 -11.94
CA PRO A 61 -25.57 -2.29 -12.68
C PRO A 61 -24.34 -1.41 -12.96
N GLU A 62 -24.47 -0.10 -12.83
CA GLU A 62 -23.40 0.88 -13.05
C GLU A 62 -22.57 1.18 -11.80
N ALA A 63 -22.98 0.71 -10.61
CA ALA A 63 -22.16 0.81 -9.40
C ALA A 63 -20.88 -0.02 -9.54
N ASP A 64 -19.79 0.47 -8.92
CA ASP A 64 -18.62 -0.37 -8.68
C ASP A 64 -18.99 -1.43 -7.63
N PRO A 65 -19.13 -2.72 -8.03
CA PRO A 65 -19.66 -3.75 -7.14
C PRO A 65 -18.70 -4.06 -5.98
N PHE A 66 -17.42 -3.65 -6.09
CA PHE A 66 -16.47 -3.78 -4.99
C PHE A 66 -16.99 -3.14 -3.71
N TRP A 67 -17.44 -1.89 -3.78
CA TRP A 67 -17.86 -1.15 -2.60
C TRP A 67 -19.14 -1.70 -1.97
N GLU A 68 -19.99 -2.36 -2.74
CA GLU A 68 -21.19 -3.04 -2.21
C GLU A 68 -20.85 -4.30 -1.42
N LEU A 69 -19.73 -4.96 -1.74
CA LEU A 69 -19.27 -6.15 -1.04
C LEU A 69 -18.53 -5.84 0.27
N ILE A 70 -17.92 -4.66 0.39
CA ILE A 70 -17.07 -4.29 1.53
C ILE A 70 -17.76 -4.45 2.90
N PRO A 71 -19.01 -4.02 3.11
CA PRO A 71 -19.69 -4.19 4.40
C PRO A 71 -19.74 -5.66 4.85
N SER A 72 -20.09 -6.56 3.93
CA SER A 72 -20.17 -8.00 4.20
C SER A 72 -18.80 -8.62 4.46
N LEU A 73 -17.80 -8.27 3.63
CA LEU A 73 -16.44 -8.77 3.75
C LEU A 73 -15.81 -8.35 5.08
N VAL A 74 -15.96 -7.08 5.46
CA VAL A 74 -15.43 -6.56 6.73
C VAL A 74 -16.17 -7.18 7.92
N ALA A 75 -17.50 -7.28 7.88
CA ALA A 75 -18.27 -7.91 8.96
C ALA A 75 -17.89 -9.38 9.18
N SER A 76 -17.63 -10.12 8.09
CA SER A 76 -17.19 -11.52 8.15
C SER A 76 -15.76 -11.65 8.68
N LYS A 77 -14.84 -10.78 8.24
CA LYS A 77 -13.43 -10.84 8.64
C LYS A 77 -13.18 -10.32 10.06
N PHE A 78 -13.96 -9.33 10.49
CA PHE A 78 -13.80 -8.62 11.76
C PHE A 78 -15.11 -8.61 12.58
N PRO A 79 -15.66 -9.79 12.96
CA PRO A 79 -16.99 -9.88 13.57
C PRO A 79 -17.08 -9.27 14.98
N SER A 80 -15.93 -8.97 15.61
CA SER A 80 -15.87 -8.33 16.93
C SER A 80 -15.81 -6.80 16.89
N LEU A 81 -15.61 -6.19 15.72
CA LEU A 81 -15.54 -4.73 15.61
C LEU A 81 -16.95 -4.11 15.60
N THR A 82 -17.09 -3.00 16.30
CA THR A 82 -18.35 -2.26 16.42
C THR A 82 -18.46 -1.15 15.37
N ASP A 83 -19.69 -0.70 15.09
CA ASP A 83 -19.95 0.48 14.22
C ASP A 83 -19.18 1.73 14.69
N ALA A 84 -19.03 1.91 16.00
CA ALA A 84 -18.29 3.03 16.57
C ALA A 84 -16.79 2.98 16.21
N GLN A 85 -16.17 1.79 16.24
CA GLN A 85 -14.78 1.60 15.83
C GLN A 85 -14.58 1.76 14.32
N LEU A 86 -15.61 1.51 13.53
CA LEU A 86 -15.56 1.58 12.05
C LEU A 86 -16.01 2.93 11.49
N THR A 87 -16.34 3.92 12.34
CA THR A 87 -16.93 5.18 11.88
C THR A 87 -16.01 5.93 10.91
N ARG A 88 -14.70 6.02 11.17
CA ARG A 88 -13.76 6.70 10.25
C ARG A 88 -13.49 5.88 8.99
N VAL A 89 -13.44 4.55 9.08
CA VAL A 89 -13.38 3.67 7.90
C VAL A 89 -14.60 3.87 7.01
N ALA A 90 -15.80 3.99 7.61
CA ALA A 90 -17.02 4.30 6.87
C ALA A 90 -16.94 5.68 6.19
N GLY A 91 -16.38 6.70 6.86
CA GLY A 91 -16.13 7.99 6.22
C GLY A 91 -15.16 7.91 5.02
N MET A 92 -14.15 7.04 5.08
CA MET A 92 -13.26 6.77 3.94
C MET A 92 -14.02 6.11 2.78
N VAL A 93 -14.87 5.12 3.07
CA VAL A 93 -15.74 4.49 2.05
C VAL A 93 -16.68 5.53 1.44
N GLU A 94 -17.30 6.37 2.25
CA GLU A 94 -18.18 7.45 1.77
C GLU A 94 -17.43 8.42 0.85
N HIS A 95 -16.20 8.80 1.19
CA HIS A 95 -15.34 9.59 0.31
C HIS A 95 -15.07 8.86 -1.02
N ALA A 96 -14.75 7.57 -0.99
CA ALA A 96 -14.41 6.80 -2.19
C ALA A 96 -15.58 6.61 -3.16
N VAL A 97 -16.83 6.62 -2.66
CA VAL A 97 -18.03 6.43 -3.49
C VAL A 97 -18.80 7.72 -3.79
N SER A 98 -18.37 8.85 -3.21
CA SER A 98 -19.04 10.13 -3.38
C SER A 98 -18.84 10.70 -4.78
N PRO A 99 -19.89 11.29 -5.42
CA PRO A 99 -19.73 12.05 -6.66
C PRO A 99 -19.06 13.42 -6.44
N ASN A 100 -18.96 13.87 -5.17
CA ASN A 100 -18.32 15.13 -4.78
C ASN A 100 -17.48 14.90 -3.51
N PRO A 101 -16.36 14.16 -3.62
CA PRO A 101 -15.54 13.80 -2.47
C PRO A 101 -14.96 15.02 -1.73
N GLN A 102 -14.69 16.11 -2.45
CA GLN A 102 -14.14 17.35 -1.88
C GLN A 102 -15.08 17.99 -0.85
N ALA A 103 -16.40 17.77 -0.94
CA ALA A 103 -17.35 18.29 0.05
C ALA A 103 -17.28 17.57 1.40
N LEU A 104 -16.54 16.46 1.49
CA LEU A 104 -16.38 15.66 2.71
C LEU A 104 -15.06 15.96 3.44
N LEU A 105 -14.23 16.85 2.91
CA LEU A 105 -12.97 17.25 3.52
C LEU A 105 -13.21 18.23 4.68
N GLU A 106 -12.43 18.09 5.74
CA GLU A 106 -12.51 18.96 6.92
C GLU A 106 -12.03 20.39 6.60
N ASP A 107 -12.60 21.38 7.30
CA ASP A 107 -12.31 22.80 7.06
C ASP A 107 -10.82 23.14 7.19
N ASP A 108 -10.11 22.51 8.13
CA ASP A 108 -8.68 22.73 8.34
C ASP A 108 -7.83 22.21 7.16
N PHE A 109 -8.23 21.10 6.54
CA PHE A 109 -7.67 20.64 5.27
C PHE A 109 -7.92 21.69 4.18
N CYS A 110 -9.18 22.09 4.01
CA CYS A 110 -9.59 22.99 2.94
C CYS A 110 -8.97 24.39 3.03
N ASN A 111 -8.70 24.86 4.24
CA ASN A 111 -8.15 26.19 4.50
C ASN A 111 -6.61 26.23 4.48
N ASP A 112 -5.92 25.09 4.38
CA ASP A 112 -4.45 25.06 4.31
C ASP A 112 -3.98 25.35 2.87
N PRO A 113 -3.25 26.45 2.63
CA PRO A 113 -2.83 26.84 1.28
C PRO A 113 -1.83 25.88 0.64
N TRP A 114 -1.27 24.93 1.40
CA TRP A 114 -0.31 23.95 0.93
C TRP A 114 -0.91 22.55 0.74
N ARG A 115 -2.23 22.40 0.88
CA ARG A 115 -2.94 21.11 0.72
C ARG A 115 -4.03 21.25 -0.36
N PRO A 116 -3.71 20.94 -1.62
CA PRO A 116 -4.67 21.03 -2.72
C PRO A 116 -5.78 20.00 -2.53
N GLN A 117 -7.02 20.45 -2.56
CA GLN A 117 -8.21 19.60 -2.39
C GLN A 117 -8.50 18.78 -3.64
N GLU A 118 -8.13 19.31 -4.81
CA GLU A 118 -8.32 18.68 -6.11
C GLU A 118 -7.51 17.40 -6.31
N ASP A 119 -6.42 17.25 -5.54
CA ASP A 119 -5.47 16.15 -5.68
C ASP A 119 -5.68 15.04 -4.63
N ILE A 120 -6.69 15.17 -3.75
CA ILE A 120 -7.04 14.11 -2.80
C ILE A 120 -7.83 13.01 -3.51
N HIS A 121 -7.37 11.78 -3.40
CA HIS A 121 -8.03 10.61 -3.99
C HIS A 121 -8.52 9.62 -2.92
N ALA A 122 -7.91 9.63 -1.73
CA ALA A 122 -8.35 8.86 -0.57
C ALA A 122 -8.29 9.70 0.71
N TYR A 123 -9.40 9.75 1.45
CA TYR A 123 -9.50 10.57 2.65
C TYR A 123 -10.28 9.86 3.74
N MET A 124 -9.70 9.76 4.93
CA MET A 124 -10.36 9.31 6.15
C MET A 124 -10.62 10.52 7.06
N PRO A 125 -11.89 10.85 7.38
CA PRO A 125 -12.20 11.99 8.23
C PRO A 125 -11.81 11.72 9.70
N GLY A 126 -11.56 12.77 10.48
CA GLY A 126 -11.37 12.66 11.93
C GLY A 126 -10.03 12.05 12.36
N LEU A 127 -8.98 12.18 11.53
CA LEU A 127 -7.59 11.83 11.91
C LEU A 127 -6.94 12.89 12.82
N GLY A 128 -7.62 14.02 13.03
CA GLY A 128 -7.17 15.09 13.91
C GLY A 128 -6.18 16.04 13.22
N PRO A 129 -5.52 16.92 14.01
CA PRO A 129 -4.62 17.93 13.46
C PRO A 129 -3.47 17.31 12.66
N THR A 130 -3.18 17.91 11.51
CA THR A 130 -2.05 17.54 10.65
C THR A 130 -0.98 18.61 10.65
N GLN A 131 0.23 18.21 10.25
CA GLN A 131 1.33 19.13 10.04
C GLN A 131 2.26 18.58 8.95
N PRO A 132 2.98 19.46 8.21
CA PRO A 132 3.83 19.00 7.12
C PRO A 132 4.94 18.07 7.59
N PHE A 133 5.59 18.39 8.72
CA PHE A 133 6.63 17.55 9.34
C PHE A 133 6.24 17.19 10.76
N TRP A 134 6.45 15.93 11.12
CA TRP A 134 6.30 15.39 12.46
C TRP A 134 7.66 15.21 13.14
N ASP A 135 7.66 15.16 14.46
CA ASP A 135 8.86 14.78 15.21
C ASP A 135 9.11 13.27 15.04
N PRO A 136 10.25 12.85 14.44
CA PRO A 136 10.59 11.44 14.25
C PRO A 136 10.58 10.64 15.56
N ALA A 137 10.81 11.27 16.72
CA ALA A 137 10.77 10.58 18.01
C ALA A 137 9.38 10.03 18.38
N GLN A 138 8.31 10.50 17.72
CA GLN A 138 6.96 9.97 17.91
C GLN A 138 6.76 8.60 17.25
N LEU A 139 7.62 8.22 16.30
CA LEU A 139 7.53 6.96 15.60
C LEU A 139 8.69 6.04 15.99
N PRO A 140 8.44 4.92 16.70
CA PRO A 140 9.50 4.00 17.14
C PRO A 140 10.40 3.48 16.01
N LEU A 141 9.85 3.35 14.79
CA LEU A 141 10.63 2.98 13.61
C LEU A 141 11.79 3.94 13.36
N CYS A 142 11.59 5.26 13.48
CA CYS A 142 12.64 6.25 13.20
C CYS A 142 13.85 6.07 14.14
N GLN A 143 13.61 5.81 15.43
CA GLN A 143 14.69 5.53 16.37
C GLN A 143 15.39 4.20 16.02
N ALA A 144 14.62 3.16 15.70
CA ALA A 144 15.20 1.86 15.33
C ALA A 144 16.03 1.93 14.03
N LEU A 145 15.59 2.72 13.05
CA LEU A 145 16.34 2.99 11.82
C LEU A 145 17.66 3.71 12.14
N LYS A 146 17.59 4.77 12.95
CA LYS A 146 18.78 5.52 13.39
C LYS A 146 19.79 4.64 14.12
N ASP A 147 19.33 3.82 15.06
CA ASP A 147 20.18 2.92 15.85
C ASP A 147 20.87 1.84 14.98
N ASN A 148 20.32 1.55 13.80
CA ASN A 148 20.85 0.55 12.86
C ASN A 148 21.40 1.19 11.59
N HIS A 149 21.64 2.51 11.56
CA HIS A 149 22.01 3.26 10.35
C HIS A 149 23.23 2.67 9.64
N ASP A 150 24.32 2.40 10.35
CA ASP A 150 25.54 1.82 9.78
C ASP A 150 25.30 0.45 9.13
N ILE A 151 24.46 -0.39 9.75
CA ILE A 151 24.10 -1.71 9.24
C ILE A 151 23.26 -1.57 7.97
N ILE A 152 22.26 -0.68 7.98
CA ILE A 152 21.40 -0.42 6.81
C ILE A 152 22.24 0.11 5.63
N CYS A 153 23.21 0.99 5.89
CA CYS A 153 24.16 1.46 4.88
C CYS A 153 25.00 0.31 4.29
N GLN A 154 25.49 -0.61 5.13
CA GLN A 154 26.24 -1.80 4.67
C GLN A 154 25.37 -2.75 3.83
N GLU A 155 24.13 -3.00 4.27
CA GLU A 155 23.15 -3.82 3.55
C GLU A 155 22.82 -3.19 2.18
N TYR A 156 22.66 -1.87 2.12
CA TYR A 156 22.49 -1.16 0.86
C TYR A 156 23.70 -1.37 -0.07
N GLN A 157 24.93 -1.26 0.43
CA GLN A 157 26.13 -1.52 -0.39
C GLN A 157 26.19 -2.98 -0.89
N ALA A 158 25.81 -3.96 -0.05
CA ALA A 158 25.72 -5.36 -0.47
C ALA A 158 24.72 -5.56 -1.62
N LEU A 159 23.55 -4.91 -1.54
CA LEU A 159 22.56 -4.92 -2.62
C LEU A 159 23.10 -4.28 -3.91
N LEU A 160 23.94 -3.24 -3.82
CA LEU A 160 24.54 -2.62 -5.00
C LEU A 160 25.56 -3.51 -5.69
N LEU A 161 26.40 -4.20 -4.92
CA LEU A 161 27.37 -5.15 -5.44
C LEU A 161 26.66 -6.29 -6.16
N ASP A 162 25.62 -6.86 -5.54
CA ASP A 162 24.82 -7.92 -6.16
C ASP A 162 24.07 -7.43 -7.42
N ASN A 163 23.58 -6.19 -7.43
CA ASN A 163 22.92 -5.61 -8.62
C ASN A 163 23.89 -5.29 -9.77
N ALA A 164 25.17 -5.02 -9.47
CA ALA A 164 26.17 -4.77 -10.50
C ALA A 164 26.51 -6.02 -11.32
N ASP A 165 26.34 -7.20 -10.72
CA ASP A 165 26.54 -8.51 -11.35
C ASP A 165 25.25 -9.06 -11.99
N ALA A 166 24.12 -8.36 -11.86
CA ALA A 166 22.84 -8.80 -12.42
C ALA A 166 22.66 -8.40 -13.89
N ASP A 167 21.98 -9.25 -14.66
CA ASP A 167 21.67 -8.98 -16.08
C ASP A 167 20.67 -7.82 -16.26
N GLU A 168 19.86 -7.50 -15.24
CA GLU A 168 18.87 -6.42 -15.23
C GLU A 168 19.01 -5.52 -14.01
N ASP A 169 18.96 -4.20 -14.21
CA ASP A 169 18.99 -3.20 -13.13
C ASP A 169 17.69 -3.26 -12.32
N ARG A 170 17.77 -3.65 -11.03
CA ARG A 170 16.61 -3.71 -10.13
C ARG A 170 16.09 -2.34 -9.73
N PHE A 171 16.80 -1.26 -10.04
CA PHE A 171 16.30 0.09 -9.81
C PHE A 171 15.20 0.43 -10.81
N GLN A 172 13.99 0.55 -10.29
CA GLN A 172 12.81 0.83 -11.07
C GLN A 172 12.44 2.30 -11.05
N SER A 173 11.94 2.72 -12.20
CA SER A 173 11.31 3.99 -12.43
C SER A 173 9.85 3.89 -11.94
N VAL A 174 9.56 4.28 -10.70
CA VAL A 174 8.21 4.12 -10.08
C VAL A 174 7.26 5.33 -10.15
N THR A 175 7.75 6.55 -10.40
CA THR A 175 6.88 7.71 -10.74
C THR A 175 6.38 7.69 -12.21
N SER A 176 5.25 8.34 -12.50
CA SER A 176 4.85 8.63 -13.89
C SER A 176 5.76 9.67 -14.58
N MET A 177 6.73 10.25 -13.84
CA MET A 177 7.53 11.43 -14.22
C MET A 177 9.04 11.16 -14.41
N ASN A 178 9.49 9.93 -14.19
CA ASN A 178 10.86 9.61 -13.78
C ASN A 178 12.00 10.07 -14.69
N TYR A 179 11.87 10.05 -16.02
CA TYR A 179 13.02 10.36 -16.88
C TYR A 179 13.50 11.82 -16.75
N LYS A 180 12.58 12.75 -16.46
CA LYS A 180 12.93 14.16 -16.19
C LYS A 180 13.24 14.41 -14.73
N ALA A 181 12.60 13.65 -13.83
CA ALA A 181 12.79 13.81 -12.40
C ALA A 181 14.11 13.21 -11.90
N GLY A 182 14.76 12.29 -12.62
CA GLY A 182 16.01 11.66 -12.18
C GLY A 182 15.85 10.72 -10.98
N TRP A 183 14.64 10.19 -10.79
CA TRP A 183 14.29 9.35 -9.65
C TRP A 183 14.30 7.86 -10.02
N LYS A 184 14.88 7.04 -9.14
CA LYS A 184 14.83 5.58 -9.23
C LYS A 184 14.69 4.95 -7.84
N THR A 185 13.99 3.83 -7.76
CA THR A 185 13.73 3.12 -6.50
C THR A 185 14.19 1.67 -6.59
N LEU A 186 14.98 1.21 -5.63
CA LEU A 186 15.14 -0.21 -5.34
C LEU A 186 14.01 -0.62 -4.40
N VAL A 187 12.96 -1.22 -4.96
CA VAL A 187 11.72 -1.53 -4.25
C VAL A 187 11.91 -2.82 -3.44
N LEU A 188 11.83 -2.71 -2.10
CA LEU A 188 11.87 -3.86 -1.20
C LEU A 188 10.46 -4.35 -0.88
N PHE A 189 9.50 -3.44 -0.74
CA PHE A 189 8.10 -3.75 -0.56
C PHE A 189 7.26 -2.88 -1.48
N TYR A 190 6.16 -3.45 -1.97
CA TYR A 190 5.13 -2.73 -2.71
C TYR A 190 3.77 -3.20 -2.22
N ASN A 191 2.88 -2.24 -1.95
CA ASN A 191 1.56 -2.49 -1.36
C ASN A 191 1.62 -3.34 -0.07
N GLY A 192 2.61 -3.06 0.78
CA GLY A 192 2.82 -3.82 2.01
C GLY A 192 3.30 -5.25 1.83
N HIS A 193 3.57 -5.69 0.59
CA HIS A 193 4.05 -7.02 0.28
C HIS A 193 5.53 -7.02 -0.12
N ARG A 194 6.24 -8.08 0.25
CA ARG A 194 7.58 -8.35 -0.26
C ARG A 194 7.53 -8.54 -1.79
N ILE A 195 8.52 -7.98 -2.49
CA ILE A 195 8.76 -8.23 -3.91
C ILE A 195 9.29 -9.67 -4.10
N PRO A 196 8.65 -10.48 -4.96
CA PRO A 196 9.15 -11.81 -5.31
C PRO A 196 10.58 -11.77 -5.86
N GLU A 197 11.40 -12.76 -5.53
CA GLU A 197 12.80 -12.90 -5.96
C GLU A 197 13.77 -11.78 -5.51
N PHE A 198 13.32 -10.83 -4.68
CA PHE A 198 14.22 -9.84 -4.10
C PHE A 198 15.21 -10.49 -3.11
N PRO A 199 16.52 -10.16 -3.12
CA PRO A 199 17.53 -10.83 -2.31
C PRO A 199 17.54 -10.36 -0.84
N TYR A 200 16.46 -10.59 -0.09
CA TYR A 200 16.31 -10.15 1.31
C TYR A 200 17.39 -10.64 2.27
N HIS A 201 18.08 -11.72 1.92
CA HIS A 201 19.21 -12.24 2.71
C HIS A 201 20.42 -11.29 2.72
N LEU A 202 20.50 -10.34 1.78
CA LEU A 202 21.52 -9.27 1.74
C LEU A 202 21.16 -8.05 2.59
N CYS A 203 19.89 -7.90 2.99
CA CYS A 203 19.42 -6.79 3.82
C CYS A 203 18.49 -7.24 4.98
N PRO A 204 18.89 -8.22 5.81
CA PRO A 204 18.01 -8.82 6.81
C PRO A 204 17.55 -7.83 7.90
N THR A 205 18.40 -6.89 8.29
CA THR A 205 18.10 -5.90 9.33
C THR A 205 17.10 -4.87 8.81
N THR A 206 17.36 -4.31 7.63
CA THR A 206 16.44 -3.39 6.96
C THR A 206 15.08 -4.04 6.78
N THR A 207 15.04 -5.26 6.26
CA THR A 207 13.79 -6.02 6.04
C THR A 207 13.01 -6.19 7.33
N ARG A 208 13.67 -6.67 8.40
CA ARG A 208 13.04 -6.87 9.70
C ARG A 208 12.47 -5.56 10.28
N LEU A 209 13.17 -4.44 10.10
CA LEU A 209 12.72 -3.14 10.60
C LEU A 209 11.49 -2.63 9.82
N LEU A 210 11.48 -2.76 8.49
CA LEU A 210 10.33 -2.37 7.68
C LEU A 210 9.07 -3.20 8.01
N GLU A 211 9.23 -4.45 8.42
CA GLU A 211 8.12 -5.33 8.83
C GLU A 211 7.56 -5.01 10.24
N THR A 212 8.15 -4.06 10.98
CA THR A 212 7.63 -3.64 12.29
C THR A 212 6.48 -2.64 12.21
N VAL A 213 6.24 -2.06 11.03
CA VAL A 213 5.19 -1.08 10.80
C VAL A 213 4.17 -1.59 9.79
N PRO A 214 2.91 -1.10 9.85
CA PRO A 214 1.93 -1.38 8.81
C PRO A 214 2.31 -0.59 7.54
N LEU A 215 3.12 -1.20 6.68
CA LEU A 215 3.50 -0.63 5.39
C LEU A 215 2.23 -0.30 4.56
N ALA A 216 2.26 0.85 3.91
CA ALA A 216 1.16 1.39 3.14
C ALA A 216 1.02 0.71 1.76
N GLY A 217 -0.02 1.09 1.03
CA GLY A 217 -0.29 0.70 -0.37
C GLY A 217 0.70 1.28 -1.40
N ARG A 218 1.99 1.43 -1.03
CA ARG A 218 3.03 2.11 -1.80
C ARG A 218 4.39 1.45 -1.60
N ILE A 219 5.45 2.12 -2.04
CA ILE A 219 6.83 1.64 -2.00
C ILE A 219 7.43 1.74 -0.59
N ALA A 220 8.19 0.72 -0.21
CA ALA A 220 9.25 0.87 0.79
C ALA A 220 10.56 0.35 0.20
N GLY A 221 11.63 1.12 0.36
CA GLY A 221 12.93 0.77 -0.23
C GLY A 221 13.87 1.95 -0.39
N PHE A 222 14.91 1.78 -1.22
CA PHE A 222 15.94 2.80 -1.39
C PHE A 222 15.65 3.69 -2.59
N ASN A 223 15.49 4.98 -2.34
CA ASN A 223 15.22 5.98 -3.37
C ASN A 223 16.49 6.77 -3.72
N ARG A 224 16.82 6.78 -5.01
CA ARG A 224 17.92 7.52 -5.62
C ARG A 224 17.42 8.73 -6.37
N GLN A 225 18.14 9.82 -6.23
CA GLN A 225 17.95 11.05 -6.98
C GLN A 225 19.25 11.43 -7.67
N GLN A 226 19.23 11.49 -9.00
CA GLN A 226 20.39 11.83 -9.82
C GLN A 226 20.92 13.24 -9.54
N PRO A 227 22.21 13.52 -9.82
CA PRO A 227 22.78 14.87 -9.75
C PRO A 227 21.98 15.91 -10.56
N GLY A 228 21.73 17.08 -9.98
CA GLY A 228 21.02 18.18 -10.66
C GLY A 228 19.55 17.90 -11.00
N THR A 229 18.91 16.95 -10.31
CA THR A 229 17.51 16.55 -10.57
C THR A 229 16.65 16.62 -9.33
N GLY A 230 15.33 16.59 -9.52
CA GLY A 230 14.37 16.66 -8.45
C GLY A 230 12.96 16.24 -8.86
N ILE A 231 12.15 15.87 -7.88
CA ILE A 231 10.71 15.68 -8.09
C ILE A 231 10.05 17.05 -7.92
N PRO A 232 9.30 17.55 -8.92
CA PRO A 232 8.62 18.83 -8.82
C PRO A 232 7.47 18.79 -7.81
N LEU A 233 6.91 19.95 -7.52
CA LEU A 233 5.80 20.11 -6.59
C LEU A 233 4.62 19.20 -6.93
N HIS A 234 4.23 18.35 -5.98
CA HIS A 234 3.10 17.41 -6.08
C HIS A 234 2.57 17.08 -4.69
N THR A 235 1.49 16.32 -4.62
CA THR A 235 0.96 15.68 -3.40
C THR A 235 0.64 14.22 -3.70
N ASP A 236 0.56 13.42 -2.65
CA ASP A 236 0.26 11.99 -2.75
C ASP A 236 -1.21 11.66 -2.56
N GLY A 237 -2.05 12.62 -2.18
CA GLY A 237 -3.51 12.47 -2.23
C GLY A 237 -4.14 11.47 -1.25
N ASN A 238 -3.41 11.00 -0.23
CA ASN A 238 -3.91 10.05 0.77
C ASN A 238 -3.52 10.44 2.21
N ASN A 239 -4.51 10.79 3.05
CA ASN A 239 -4.26 11.27 4.43
C ASN A 239 -4.07 10.15 5.47
N MET A 240 -4.25 8.90 5.07
CA MET A 240 -4.09 7.75 5.97
C MET A 240 -2.64 7.31 6.11
N TRP A 241 -1.71 7.92 5.37
CA TRP A 241 -0.30 7.52 5.32
C TRP A 241 0.61 8.62 5.85
N LEU A 242 1.76 8.19 6.38
CA LEU A 242 2.91 9.03 6.66
C LEU A 242 4.12 8.46 5.94
N THR A 243 5.03 9.34 5.54
CA THR A 243 6.29 8.96 4.92
C THR A 243 7.45 9.22 5.87
N CYS A 244 8.27 8.20 6.08
CA CYS A 244 9.56 8.32 6.76
C CYS A 244 10.70 8.19 5.72
N GLN A 245 11.67 9.10 5.78
CA GLN A 245 12.90 8.99 4.99
C GLN A 245 14.15 9.15 5.86
N MET A 246 15.07 8.20 5.77
CA MET A 246 16.38 8.24 6.43
C MET A 246 17.49 8.39 5.38
N GLY A 247 18.44 9.29 5.60
CA GLY A 247 19.60 9.45 4.71
C GLY A 247 20.53 8.25 4.74
N ILE A 248 20.89 7.73 3.56
CA ILE A 248 21.83 6.60 3.39
C ILE A 248 23.15 7.08 2.79
N SER A 249 23.06 7.89 1.74
CA SER A 249 24.19 8.54 1.09
C SER A 249 23.73 9.88 0.57
N VAL A 250 24.00 10.94 1.31
CA VAL A 250 23.54 12.31 1.02
C VAL A 250 24.76 13.17 0.67
N PRO A 251 24.80 13.78 -0.53
CA PRO A 251 25.93 14.61 -0.96
C PRO A 251 26.14 15.83 -0.06
N THR A 252 27.41 16.13 0.24
CA THR A 252 27.80 17.31 1.02
C THR A 252 28.92 18.08 0.35
N HIS A 253 28.85 19.41 0.40
CA HIS A 253 29.94 20.30 -0.03
C HIS A 253 30.23 21.30 1.07
N GLU A 254 31.49 21.44 1.48
CA GLU A 254 31.90 22.37 2.55
C GLU A 254 31.10 22.21 3.86
N HIS A 255 30.73 20.96 4.20
CA HIS A 255 29.89 20.58 5.35
C HIS A 255 28.38 20.92 5.22
N GLU A 256 27.93 21.45 4.09
CA GLU A 256 26.52 21.70 3.80
C GLU A 256 25.90 20.55 2.99
N GLN A 257 24.66 20.19 3.31
CA GLN A 257 23.90 19.16 2.60
C GLN A 257 23.38 19.72 1.27
N GLN A 258 23.69 19.06 0.15
CA GLN A 258 23.33 19.54 -1.19
C GLN A 258 21.98 18.99 -1.69
N ALA A 259 21.27 18.20 -0.88
CA ALA A 259 19.96 17.67 -1.23
C ALA A 259 18.93 18.06 -0.19
N TRP A 260 17.72 18.39 -0.66
CA TRP A 260 16.64 18.87 0.20
C TRP A 260 15.28 18.35 -0.23
N ILE A 261 14.35 18.40 0.72
CA ILE A 261 12.91 18.25 0.53
C ILE A 261 12.20 19.47 1.14
N ARG A 262 11.14 19.93 0.49
CA ARG A 262 10.20 20.88 1.07
C ARG A 262 8.85 20.18 1.17
N VAL A 263 8.20 20.24 2.32
CA VAL A 263 6.85 19.72 2.55
C VAL A 263 6.05 20.83 3.21
N GLY A 264 5.08 21.36 2.48
CA GLY A 264 4.33 22.55 2.86
C GLY A 264 5.19 23.79 3.13
N GLY A 265 4.52 24.91 3.38
CA GLY A 265 5.18 26.16 3.73
C GLY A 265 5.93 26.84 2.57
N PRO A 266 6.51 28.01 2.86
CA PRO A 266 7.20 28.84 1.87
C PRO A 266 8.47 28.16 1.30
N PRO A 267 9.02 28.65 0.17
CA PRO A 267 10.15 28.02 -0.54
C PRO A 267 11.43 27.80 0.28
N ASP A 268 11.61 28.53 1.38
CA ASP A 268 12.73 28.44 2.31
C ASP A 268 12.52 27.37 3.41
N ASN A 269 11.34 26.77 3.52
CA ASN A 269 11.05 25.67 4.47
C ASN A 269 11.63 24.32 4.01
N LYS A 270 12.89 24.33 3.58
CA LYS A 270 13.62 23.13 3.17
C LYS A 270 14.09 22.35 4.40
N ARG A 271 14.12 21.03 4.28
CA ARG A 271 14.76 20.09 5.21
C ARG A 271 15.77 19.27 4.44
N HIS A 272 16.81 18.85 5.16
CA HIS A 272 17.91 18.09 4.61
C HIS A 272 18.03 16.78 5.38
N TRP A 273 18.45 15.74 4.68
CA TRP A 273 18.88 14.50 5.30
C TRP A 273 20.33 14.63 5.76
N ASN A 274 20.76 13.77 6.68
CA ASN A 274 22.16 13.62 7.03
C ASN A 274 22.63 12.18 6.85
N ASN A 275 23.94 11.97 7.00
CA ASN A 275 24.56 10.65 6.93
C ASN A 275 24.75 10.03 8.33
N HIS A 276 23.86 10.35 9.28
CA HIS A 276 23.91 9.88 10.69
C HIS A 276 22.58 9.24 11.15
N GLY A 277 21.72 8.87 10.20
CA GLY A 277 20.49 8.13 10.47
C GLY A 277 19.31 8.95 10.97
N ASP A 278 19.41 10.28 11.05
CA ASP A 278 18.23 11.08 11.40
C ASP A 278 17.18 10.97 10.29
N CYS A 279 15.95 10.68 10.72
CA CYS A 279 14.81 10.54 9.83
C CYS A 279 14.09 11.87 9.64
N LEU A 280 13.48 12.05 8.48
CA LEU A 280 12.41 13.00 8.26
C LEU A 280 11.09 12.23 8.24
N LEU A 281 10.10 12.67 9.02
CA LEU A 281 8.75 12.10 9.07
C LEU A 281 7.76 13.19 8.65
N TYR A 282 6.95 12.92 7.63
CA TYR A 282 6.11 13.95 7.02
C TYR A 282 4.82 13.40 6.42
N ASP A 283 3.85 14.30 6.29
CA ASP A 283 2.53 14.04 5.70
C ASP A 283 2.56 14.48 4.23
N THR A 284 2.37 13.52 3.32
CA THR A 284 2.45 13.75 1.87
C THR A 284 1.18 14.31 1.25
N THR A 285 0.12 14.54 2.04
CA THR A 285 -1.03 15.35 1.58
C THR A 285 -0.66 16.82 1.40
N TYR A 286 0.36 17.29 2.10
CA TYR A 286 0.97 18.58 1.85
C TYR A 286 1.78 18.54 0.56
N GLN A 287 1.68 19.61 -0.23
CA GLN A 287 2.51 19.77 -1.41
C GLN A 287 3.98 19.69 -1.04
N HIS A 288 4.71 18.88 -1.79
CA HIS A 288 6.11 18.65 -1.56
C HIS A 288 6.91 18.50 -2.85
N GLU A 289 8.20 18.83 -2.75
CA GLU A 289 9.15 18.72 -3.85
C GLU A 289 10.54 18.39 -3.29
N THR A 290 11.40 17.79 -4.12
CA THR A 290 12.77 17.44 -3.76
C THR A 290 13.73 17.96 -4.82
N PHE A 291 14.97 18.23 -4.41
CA PHE A 291 16.03 18.49 -5.37
C PHE A 291 17.40 18.03 -4.83
N ASN A 292 18.23 17.51 -5.73
CA ASN A 292 19.63 17.19 -5.48
C ASN A 292 20.50 18.19 -6.26
N GLU A 293 21.08 19.14 -5.55
CA GLU A 293 21.94 20.20 -6.10
C GLU A 293 23.37 19.73 -6.37
N SER A 294 23.73 18.51 -5.95
CA SER A 294 25.04 17.95 -6.24
C SER A 294 25.25 17.86 -7.75
N PRO A 295 26.42 18.30 -8.28
CA PRO A 295 26.73 18.18 -9.70
C PRO A 295 27.20 16.78 -10.10
N THR A 296 27.58 15.94 -9.13
CA THR A 296 28.29 14.68 -9.39
C THR A 296 27.79 13.49 -8.61
N GLU A 297 27.11 13.68 -7.48
CA GLU A 297 26.74 12.59 -6.56
C GLU A 297 25.22 12.41 -6.49
N GLU A 298 24.79 11.15 -6.44
CA GLU A 298 23.39 10.80 -6.20
C GLU A 298 23.02 11.02 -4.72
N ARG A 299 21.76 11.36 -4.45
CA ARG A 299 21.20 11.29 -3.09
C ARG A 299 20.43 9.99 -2.92
N VAL A 300 20.75 9.25 -1.87
CA VAL A 300 20.11 7.99 -1.48
C VAL A 300 19.44 8.13 -0.11
N VAL A 301 18.17 7.75 -0.03
CA VAL A 301 17.41 7.62 1.23
C VAL A 301 16.75 6.26 1.30
N LEU A 302 16.61 5.72 2.51
CA LEU A 302 15.64 4.67 2.79
C LEU A 302 14.29 5.35 3.00
N HIS A 303 13.31 4.97 2.19
CA HIS A 303 11.96 5.53 2.18
C HIS A 303 10.95 4.49 2.61
N VAL A 304 10.01 4.90 3.47
CA VAL A 304 8.98 4.05 4.03
C VAL A 304 7.66 4.80 4.07
N ASP A 305 6.73 4.41 3.20
CA ASP A 305 5.32 4.79 3.35
C ASP A 305 4.61 3.79 4.25
N MET A 306 3.92 4.30 5.27
CA MET A 306 3.19 3.47 6.24
C MET A 306 1.87 4.11 6.62
N PHE A 307 0.92 3.30 7.10
CA PHE A 307 -0.29 3.85 7.72
C PHE A 307 0.07 4.78 8.88
N ASN A 308 -0.71 5.85 9.03
CA ASN A 308 -0.53 6.86 10.04
C ASN A 308 -0.86 6.28 11.43
N THR A 309 0.11 5.59 12.01
CA THR A 309 0.04 4.99 13.35
C THR A 309 -0.03 6.02 14.49
N LEU A 310 0.15 7.31 14.19
CA LEU A 310 -0.02 8.38 15.16
C LEU A 310 -1.51 8.74 15.38
N SER A 311 -2.34 8.61 14.34
CA SER A 311 -3.77 8.98 14.39
C SER A 311 -4.74 7.82 14.23
N MET A 312 -4.37 6.79 13.45
CA MET A 312 -5.21 5.63 13.18
C MET A 312 -5.04 4.57 14.27
N THR A 313 -6.14 3.92 14.62
CA THR A 313 -6.13 2.77 15.53
C THR A 313 -5.65 1.50 14.83
N PRO A 314 -5.14 0.50 15.57
CA PRO A 314 -4.78 -0.79 14.98
C PRO A 314 -5.93 -1.48 14.23
N ASP A 315 -7.16 -1.33 14.72
CA ASP A 315 -8.36 -1.90 14.10
C ASP A 315 -8.64 -1.25 12.74
N GLU A 316 -8.58 0.09 12.66
CA GLU A 316 -8.76 0.83 11.40
C GLU A 316 -7.69 0.45 10.38
N ILE A 317 -6.42 0.37 10.81
CA ILE A 317 -5.31 -0.03 9.93
C ILE A 317 -5.53 -1.45 9.41
N ALA A 318 -5.92 -2.40 10.27
CA ALA A 318 -6.18 -3.77 9.88
C ALA A 318 -7.32 -3.88 8.86
N VAL A 319 -8.39 -3.10 9.06
CA VAL A 319 -9.51 -3.05 8.12
C VAL A 319 -9.10 -2.41 6.80
N MET A 320 -8.33 -1.32 6.83
CA MET A 320 -7.84 -0.66 5.61
C MET A 320 -6.90 -1.56 4.80
N GLN A 321 -5.95 -2.25 5.45
CA GLN A 321 -5.09 -3.24 4.80
C GLN A 321 -5.92 -4.35 4.16
N TYR A 322 -6.99 -4.81 4.83
CA TYR A 322 -7.90 -5.79 4.27
C TYR A 322 -8.68 -5.24 3.06
N ILE A 323 -9.20 -4.02 3.12
CA ILE A 323 -9.89 -3.36 1.99
C ILE A 323 -8.95 -3.23 0.79
N TYR A 324 -7.72 -2.74 0.99
CA TYR A 324 -6.75 -2.63 -0.10
C TYR A 324 -6.41 -3.99 -0.70
N HIS A 325 -6.15 -5.00 0.13
CA HIS A 325 -5.89 -6.35 -0.36
C HIS A 325 -7.08 -6.91 -1.15
N MET A 326 -8.31 -6.74 -0.67
CA MET A 326 -9.51 -7.15 -1.41
C MET A 326 -9.67 -6.37 -2.71
N ARG A 327 -9.30 -5.08 -2.76
CA ARG A 327 -9.32 -4.31 -4.00
C ARG A 327 -8.34 -4.88 -5.02
N GLU A 328 -7.14 -5.24 -4.59
CA GLU A 328 -6.16 -5.87 -5.49
C GLU A 328 -6.66 -7.20 -6.06
N GLU A 329 -7.20 -8.07 -5.21
CA GLU A 329 -7.75 -9.35 -5.65
C GLU A 329 -8.96 -9.17 -6.58
N PHE A 330 -9.81 -8.20 -6.28
CA PHE A 330 -10.93 -7.82 -7.14
C PHE A 330 -10.45 -7.37 -8.54
N MET A 331 -9.47 -6.45 -8.60
CA MET A 331 -8.91 -5.97 -9.88
C MET A 331 -8.21 -7.08 -10.68
N LYS A 332 -7.51 -8.00 -9.99
CA LYS A 332 -6.90 -9.19 -10.63
C LYS A 332 -7.97 -10.09 -11.24
N ALA A 333 -9.06 -10.34 -10.52
CA ALA A 333 -10.17 -11.16 -10.99
C ALA A 333 -10.89 -10.55 -12.21
N GLU A 334 -11.01 -9.22 -12.27
CA GLU A 334 -11.56 -8.50 -13.43
C GLU A 334 -10.61 -8.47 -14.65
N GLY A 335 -9.40 -9.03 -14.54
CA GLY A 335 -8.41 -9.04 -15.62
C GLY A 335 -7.75 -7.68 -15.84
N VAL A 336 -7.84 -6.75 -14.89
CA VAL A 336 -7.13 -5.47 -14.93
C VAL A 336 -5.66 -5.72 -14.56
N ALA A 337 -4.88 -6.13 -15.56
CA ALA A 337 -3.47 -6.55 -15.41
C ALA A 337 -2.47 -5.41 -15.09
N LYS A 338 -2.93 -4.26 -14.57
CA LYS A 338 -2.08 -3.14 -14.14
C LYS A 338 -2.47 -2.68 -12.74
N VAL A 339 -2.20 -3.53 -11.74
CA VAL A 339 -2.39 -3.22 -10.31
C VAL A 339 -1.30 -2.25 -9.78
N GLY A 340 -0.40 -1.76 -10.65
CA GLY A 340 0.83 -1.06 -10.27
C GLY A 340 0.87 0.47 -10.40
N SER A 341 -0.19 1.15 -10.86
CA SER A 341 -0.09 2.61 -11.12
C SER A 341 -1.35 3.43 -10.87
N GLN A 342 -2.47 2.80 -10.51
CA GLN A 342 -3.76 3.45 -10.30
C GLN A 342 -4.61 2.62 -9.35
N ILE A 343 -4.25 2.53 -8.06
CA ILE A 343 -5.20 1.99 -7.08
C ILE A 343 -5.21 2.91 -5.86
N LEU A 344 -6.36 3.59 -5.78
CA LEU A 344 -6.92 4.43 -4.72
C LEU A 344 -6.19 5.70 -4.39
#